data_AF-A0A948QWM1-F1
#
_entry.id   AF-A0A948QWM1-F1
#
_cell.length_a   1.000
_cell.length_b   1.000
_cell.length_c   1.000
_cell.angle_alpha   90.00
_cell.angle_beta   90.00
_cell.angle_gamma   90.00
#
_symmetry.space_group_name_H-M   'P 1'
#
loop_
_entity.id
_entity.type
_entity.pdbx_description
1 polymer ?
#
loop_
_entity_poly.entity_id
_entity_poly.type
_entity_poly.pdbx_seq_one_letter_code
_entity_poly.pdbx_strand_id
1 'polypeptide(L)'
;MHNKRRLPSQFYYFLLFFVLIFLLNFVGAFKGLRGLAESYIVVPIKEKIFTWQRRFKKDLGGCGLINEKEIKELKAKIAVLKEENLSQKRLLSSPLPKNWQFMTVKVIGVEGEELIIGSGARDGVLEGMAAVAGETYLGKVVKVSEKIAAIKLPSYFEEK
;
A
#
# COMPACT_ATOMS: atom_id res chain seq x y z
N MET A 1 -24.81 29.50 55.07
CA MET A 1 -25.29 30.10 53.80
C MET A 1 -24.80 29.27 52.62
N HIS A 2 -25.60 28.34 52.11
CA HIS A 2 -25.24 27.55 50.92
C HIS A 2 -25.78 28.24 49.67
N ASN A 3 -24.90 28.94 48.96
CA ASN A 3 -25.22 29.63 47.72
C ASN A 3 -25.31 28.59 46.57
N LYS A 4 -26.53 28.12 46.28
CA LYS A 4 -26.81 27.24 45.12
C LYS A 4 -26.69 28.06 43.83
N ARG A 5 -25.49 28.11 43.24
CA ARG A 5 -25.28 28.63 41.88
C ARG A 5 -26.03 27.72 40.89
N ARG A 6 -27.20 28.15 40.42
CA ARG A 6 -27.91 27.48 39.32
C ARG A 6 -27.17 27.80 38.02
N LEU A 7 -26.68 26.77 37.36
CA LEU A 7 -26.09 26.89 36.02
C LEU A 7 -27.14 27.42 35.03
N PRO A 8 -26.76 28.31 34.10
CA PRO A 8 -27.67 28.84 33.10
C PRO A 8 -28.21 27.71 32.20
N SER A 9 -29.50 27.74 31.89
CA SER A 9 -30.20 26.69 31.12
C SER A 9 -29.57 26.41 29.74
N GLN A 10 -28.90 27.41 29.16
CA GLN A 10 -28.19 27.27 27.89
C GLN A 10 -27.02 26.27 27.93
N PHE A 11 -26.43 26.07 29.11
CA PHE A 11 -25.32 25.14 29.28
C PHE A 11 -25.74 23.67 29.02
N TYR A 12 -27.01 23.32 29.29
CA TYR A 12 -27.52 21.98 29.06
C TYR A 12 -27.65 21.65 27.56
N TYR A 13 -27.98 22.61 26.71
CA TYR A 13 -28.05 22.39 25.26
C TYR A 13 -26.65 22.14 24.67
N PHE A 14 -25.65 22.91 25.11
CA PHE A 14 -24.27 22.68 24.70
C PHE A 14 -23.73 21.34 25.21
N LEU A 15 -24.03 20.98 26.46
CA LEU A 15 -23.65 19.69 27.04
C LEU A 15 -24.30 18.53 26.27
N LEU A 16 -25.59 18.63 25.96
CA LEU A 16 -26.33 17.60 25.22
C LEU A 16 -25.80 17.45 23.78
N PHE A 17 -25.47 18.56 23.11
CA PHE A 17 -24.86 18.53 21.79
C PHE A 17 -23.47 17.87 21.81
N PHE A 18 -22.64 18.19 22.80
CA PHE A 18 -21.32 17.56 22.98
C PHE A 18 -21.43 16.06 23.25
N VAL A 19 -22.38 15.66 24.11
CA VAL A 19 -22.64 14.26 24.42
C VAL A 19 -23.15 13.51 23.18
N LEU A 20 -23.99 14.14 22.35
CA LEU A 20 -24.47 13.56 21.10
C LEU A 20 -23.32 13.33 20.11
N ILE A 21 -22.44 14.32 19.91
CA ILE A 21 -21.25 14.17 19.05
C ILE A 21 -20.31 13.10 19.61
N PHE A 22 -20.11 13.07 20.92
CA PHE A 22 -19.25 12.09 21.57
C PHE A 22 -19.77 10.66 21.38
N LEU A 23 -21.08 10.44 21.53
CA LEU A 23 -21.74 9.16 21.26
C LEU A 23 -21.63 8.75 19.79
N LEU A 24 -21.85 9.68 18.85
CA LEU A 24 -21.68 9.43 17.41
C LEU A 24 -20.25 9.02 17.04
N ASN A 25 -19.25 9.61 17.73
CA ASN A 25 -17.85 9.27 17.53
C ASN A 25 -17.49 7.93 18.18
N PHE A 26 -18.02 7.64 19.38
CA PHE A 26 -17.76 6.42 20.14
C PHE A 26 -18.35 5.16 19.49
N VAL A 27 -19.53 5.28 18.88
CA VAL A 27 -20.20 4.17 18.17
C VAL A 27 -19.48 3.79 16.86
N GLY A 28 -18.49 4.58 16.41
CA GLY A 28 -17.72 4.25 15.22
C GLY A 28 -18.53 4.30 13.93
N ALA A 29 -19.69 4.98 13.92
CA ALA A 29 -20.54 5.18 12.75
C ALA A 29 -19.78 5.80 11.56
N PHE A 30 -18.72 6.55 11.84
CA PHE A 30 -17.84 7.12 10.83
C PHE A 30 -16.90 6.10 10.15
N LYS A 31 -16.72 4.88 10.68
CA LYS A 31 -15.86 3.86 10.03
C LYS A 31 -16.43 3.40 8.68
N GLY A 32 -17.75 3.25 8.57
CA GLY A 32 -18.42 2.86 7.31
C GLY A 32 -18.37 3.96 6.25
N LEU A 33 -18.60 5.22 6.64
CA LEU A 33 -18.48 6.38 5.76
C LEU A 33 -17.04 6.57 5.26
N ARG A 34 -16.04 6.31 6.12
CA ARG A 34 -14.62 6.39 5.77
C ARG A 34 -14.26 5.39 4.67
N GLY A 35 -14.72 4.14 4.77
CA GLY A 35 -14.50 3.10 3.75
C GLY A 35 -15.20 3.36 2.40
N LEU A 36 -16.33 4.07 2.40
CA LEU A 36 -17.00 4.51 1.16
C LEU A 36 -16.28 5.69 0.51
N ALA A 37 -15.91 6.70 1.30
CA ALA A 37 -15.17 7.87 0.84
C ALA A 37 -13.80 7.48 0.25
N GLU A 38 -13.11 6.55 0.91
CA GLU A 38 -11.85 5.97 0.41
C GLU A 38 -12.07 5.32 -0.97
N SER A 39 -13.09 4.48 -1.13
CA SER A 39 -13.31 3.78 -2.40
C SER A 39 -13.81 4.65 -3.55
N TYR A 40 -14.65 5.66 -3.28
CA TYR A 40 -15.30 6.43 -4.35
C TYR A 40 -14.52 7.68 -4.76
N ILE A 41 -13.78 8.29 -3.83
CA ILE A 41 -13.12 9.57 -4.07
C ILE A 41 -11.60 9.41 -4.09
N VAL A 42 -11.04 8.75 -3.08
CA VAL A 42 -9.59 8.71 -2.90
C VAL A 42 -8.91 7.80 -3.93
N VAL A 43 -9.47 6.60 -4.16
CA VAL A 43 -8.91 5.62 -5.11
C VAL A 43 -8.81 6.17 -6.55
N PRO A 44 -9.87 6.72 -7.18
CA PRO A 44 -9.76 7.18 -8.57
C PRO A 44 -8.83 8.38 -8.76
N ILE A 45 -8.71 9.25 -7.74
CA ILE A 45 -7.81 10.41 -7.79
C ILE A 45 -6.35 9.94 -7.74
N LYS A 46 -6.02 9.02 -6.82
CA LYS A 46 -4.66 8.46 -6.71
C LYS A 46 -4.26 7.70 -7.98
N GLU A 47 -5.17 6.94 -8.59
CA GLU A 47 -4.89 6.24 -9.86
C GLU A 47 -4.58 7.19 -11.02
N LYS A 48 -5.31 8.31 -11.15
CA LYS A 48 -5.05 9.31 -12.21
C LYS A 48 -3.71 10.01 -12.04
N ILE A 49 -3.36 10.39 -10.81
CA ILE A 49 -2.08 11.06 -10.53
C ILE A 49 -0.90 10.11 -10.82
N PHE A 50 -1.01 8.85 -10.38
CA PHE A 50 0.04 7.86 -10.58
C PHE A 50 0.27 7.55 -12.07
N THR A 51 -0.80 7.39 -12.84
CA THR A 51 -0.69 7.13 -14.29
C THR A 51 -0.11 8.32 -15.05
N TRP A 52 -0.44 9.54 -14.64
CA TRP A 52 0.13 10.76 -15.20
C TRP A 52 1.64 10.87 -14.94
N GLN A 53 2.08 10.74 -13.68
CA GLN A 53 3.51 10.76 -13.34
C GLN A 53 4.31 9.68 -14.09
N ARG A 54 3.74 8.47 -14.24
CA ARG A 54 4.38 7.38 -14.98
C ARG A 54 4.55 7.69 -16.47
N ARG A 55 3.61 8.42 -17.08
CA ARG A 55 3.72 8.83 -18.49
C ARG A 55 4.80 9.90 -18.66
N PHE A 56 4.87 10.87 -17.75
CA PHE A 56 5.91 11.91 -17.78
C PHE A 56 7.33 11.35 -17.53
N LYS A 57 7.51 10.38 -16.63
CA LYS A 57 8.84 9.75 -16.42
C LYS A 57 9.31 8.91 -17.62
N LYS A 58 8.41 8.37 -18.45
CA LYS A 58 8.78 7.53 -19.61
C LYS A 58 9.29 8.33 -20.81
N ASP A 59 8.82 9.57 -21.00
CA ASP A 59 9.21 10.38 -22.16
C ASP A 59 10.59 11.04 -22.02
N LEU A 60 11.19 11.05 -20.82
CA LEU A 60 12.53 11.63 -20.59
C LEU A 60 13.69 10.63 -20.80
N GLY A 61 13.40 9.34 -21.01
CA GLY A 61 14.42 8.27 -21.10
C GLY A 61 14.67 7.70 -22.50
N GLY A 62 14.18 8.34 -23.56
CA GLY A 62 14.15 7.77 -24.90
C GLY A 62 15.23 8.28 -25.84
N CYS A 63 16.43 7.68 -25.82
CA CYS A 63 17.29 7.63 -27.00
C CYS A 63 17.63 6.16 -27.31
N GLY A 64 16.73 5.52 -28.06
CA GLY A 64 16.93 4.19 -28.59
C GLY A 64 17.91 4.25 -29.76
N LEU A 65 19.00 3.49 -29.66
CA LEU A 65 19.82 2.89 -30.73
C LEU A 65 21.15 2.34 -30.16
N ILE A 66 21.63 2.86 -29.01
CA ILE A 66 22.84 2.36 -28.31
C ILE A 66 22.55 1.01 -27.61
N ASN A 67 21.30 0.76 -27.25
CA ASN A 67 20.92 -0.31 -26.32
C ASN A 67 20.82 -1.72 -26.93
N GLU A 68 20.85 -1.94 -28.25
CA GLU A 68 20.59 -3.30 -28.77
C GLU A 68 21.69 -4.32 -28.46
N LYS A 69 22.96 -3.90 -28.50
CA LYS A 69 24.09 -4.74 -28.13
C LYS A 69 24.11 -5.00 -26.63
N GLU A 70 23.90 -3.95 -25.84
CA GLU A 70 23.80 -4.06 -24.39
C GLU A 70 22.60 -4.92 -23.97
N ILE A 71 21.45 -4.82 -24.65
CA ILE A 71 20.27 -5.67 -24.41
C ILE A 71 20.60 -7.14 -24.69
N LYS A 72 21.35 -7.45 -25.75
CA LYS A 72 21.76 -8.83 -26.04
C LYS A 72 22.74 -9.37 -25.00
N GLU A 73 23.74 -8.57 -24.62
CA GLU A 73 24.71 -8.96 -23.59
C GLU A 73 24.05 -9.11 -22.21
N LEU A 74 23.16 -8.19 -21.84
CA LEU A 74 22.38 -8.27 -20.61
C LEU A 74 21.45 -9.48 -20.60
N LYS A 75 20.79 -9.79 -21.72
CA LYS A 75 19.97 -11.01 -21.85
C LYS A 75 20.80 -12.28 -21.71
N ALA A 76 21.99 -12.33 -22.31
CA ALA A 76 22.90 -13.46 -22.18
C ALA A 76 23.37 -13.63 -20.72
N LYS A 77 23.74 -12.53 -20.04
CA LYS A 77 24.10 -12.54 -18.62
C LYS A 77 22.95 -13.01 -17.74
N ILE A 78 21.71 -12.55 -18.01
CA ILE A 78 20.52 -12.99 -17.28
C ILE A 78 20.30 -14.50 -17.45
N ALA A 79 20.50 -15.03 -18.66
CA ALA A 79 20.34 -16.47 -18.91
C ALA A 79 21.36 -17.30 -18.12
N VAL A 80 22.64 -16.91 -18.14
CA VAL A 80 23.71 -17.58 -17.38
C VAL A 80 23.43 -17.49 -15.87
N LEU A 81 23.10 -16.30 -15.36
CA LEU A 81 22.81 -16.10 -13.94
C LEU A 81 21.59 -16.88 -13.48
N LYS A 82 20.56 -17.05 -14.33
CA LYS A 82 19.39 -17.88 -14.01
C LYS A 82 19.75 -19.37 -13.93
N GLU A 83 20.61 -19.84 -14.82
CA GLU A 83 21.07 -21.22 -14.83
C GLU A 83 21.94 -21.53 -13.61
N GLU A 84 22.83 -20.62 -13.24
CA GLU A 84 23.62 -20.70 -12.01
C GLU A 84 22.75 -20.64 -10.75
N ASN A 85 21.74 -19.78 -10.72
CA ASN A 85 20.81 -19.70 -9.60
C ASN A 85 19.98 -20.99 -9.47
N LEU A 86 19.56 -21.58 -10.60
CA LEU A 86 18.88 -22.87 -10.63
C LEU A 86 19.77 -24.02 -10.17
N SER A 87 21.03 -24.05 -10.57
CA SER A 87 21.98 -25.09 -10.13
C SER A 87 22.29 -24.96 -8.63
N GLN A 88 22.44 -23.74 -8.11
CA GLN A 88 22.59 -23.47 -6.68
C GLN A 88 21.33 -23.87 -5.89
N LYS A 89 20.13 -23.59 -6.40
CA LYS A 89 18.86 -24.01 -5.78
C LYS A 89 18.71 -25.54 -5.73
N ARG A 90 19.21 -26.26 -6.74
CA ARG A 90 19.26 -27.74 -6.73
C ARG A 90 20.20 -28.27 -5.66
N LEU A 91 21.35 -27.62 -5.45
CA LEU A 91 22.31 -27.99 -4.40
C LEU A 91 21.78 -27.71 -2.99
N LEU A 92 20.98 -26.65 -2.82
CA LEU A 92 20.49 -26.22 -1.51
C LEU A 92 19.22 -26.92 -1.03
N SER A 93 18.62 -27.85 -1.80
CA SER A 93 17.44 -28.63 -1.41
C SER A 93 16.34 -27.84 -0.69
N SER A 94 16.19 -26.56 -1.01
CA SER A 94 15.18 -25.69 -0.42
C SER A 94 14.28 -25.18 -1.52
N PRO A 95 13.38 -26.04 -2.05
CA PRO A 95 12.23 -25.51 -2.76
C PRO A 95 11.51 -24.59 -1.78
N LEU A 96 11.27 -23.33 -2.18
CA LEU A 96 10.31 -22.47 -1.49
C LEU A 96 9.07 -23.34 -1.21
N PRO A 97 8.64 -23.45 0.06
CA PRO A 97 7.69 -24.47 0.43
C PRO A 97 6.44 -24.28 -0.43
N LYS A 98 5.98 -25.39 -1.05
CA LYS A 98 4.91 -25.45 -2.06
C LYS A 98 3.56 -24.86 -1.60
N ASN A 99 3.47 -24.41 -0.35
CA ASN A 99 2.29 -23.87 0.29
C ASN A 99 2.19 -22.33 0.21
N TRP A 100 3.10 -21.64 -0.47
CA TRP A 100 2.95 -20.20 -0.69
C TRP A 100 1.80 -19.92 -1.67
N GLN A 101 0.70 -19.40 -1.13
CA GLN A 101 -0.42 -18.92 -1.92
C GLN A 101 -0.20 -17.45 -2.26
N PHE A 102 0.00 -17.16 -3.54
CA PHE A 102 0.18 -15.80 -4.02
C PHE A 102 -1.17 -15.17 -4.37
N MET A 103 -1.35 -13.93 -3.92
CA MET A 103 -2.47 -13.09 -4.31
C MET A 103 -1.95 -11.96 -5.18
N THR A 104 -2.53 -11.80 -6.37
CA THR A 104 -2.19 -10.67 -7.23
C THR A 104 -3.03 -9.48 -6.83
N VAL A 105 -2.37 -8.35 -6.57
CA VAL A 105 -3.01 -7.11 -6.13
C VAL A 105 -2.56 -5.92 -6.98
N LYS A 106 -3.42 -4.93 -7.14
CA LYS A 106 -3.12 -3.71 -7.91
C LYS A 106 -2.56 -2.63 -6.98
N VAL A 107 -1.45 -2.02 -7.36
CA VAL A 107 -0.89 -0.84 -6.67
C VAL A 107 -1.72 0.39 -7.07
N ILE A 108 -2.23 1.11 -6.06
CA ILE A 108 -3.08 2.30 -6.22
C ILE A 108 -2.37 3.60 -5.82
N GLY A 109 -1.18 3.54 -5.20
CA GLY A 109 -0.41 4.73 -4.86
C GLY A 109 0.93 4.43 -4.20
N VAL A 110 1.75 5.47 -4.03
CA VAL A 110 3.02 5.45 -3.30
C VAL A 110 3.03 6.68 -2.39
N GLU A 111 3.30 6.47 -1.10
CA GLU A 111 3.44 7.52 -0.09
C GLU A 111 4.77 7.33 0.65
N GLY A 112 5.80 8.08 0.26
CA GLY A 112 7.15 7.95 0.83
C GLY A 112 7.71 6.55 0.62
N GLU A 113 8.01 5.85 1.71
CA GLU A 113 8.49 4.45 1.72
C GLU A 113 7.36 3.41 1.73
N GLU A 114 6.10 3.81 1.60
CA GLU A 114 4.94 2.92 1.62
C GLU A 114 4.27 2.81 0.23
N LEU A 115 4.06 1.59 -0.25
CA LEU A 115 3.26 1.24 -1.42
C LEU A 115 1.82 0.95 -0.98
N ILE A 116 0.84 1.64 -1.57
CA ILE A 116 -0.57 1.43 -1.26
C ILE A 116 -1.16 0.47 -2.30
N ILE A 117 -1.78 -0.62 -1.83
CA ILE A 117 -2.46 -1.61 -2.66
C ILE A 117 -3.99 -1.54 -2.48
N GLY A 118 -4.71 -1.84 -3.57
CA GLY A 118 -6.18 -1.86 -3.63
C GLY A 118 -6.79 -3.16 -3.10
N SER A 119 -6.14 -3.80 -2.12
CA SER A 119 -6.64 -5.01 -1.46
C SER A 119 -6.38 -4.89 0.04
N GLY A 120 -7.36 -5.31 0.85
CA GLY A 120 -7.34 -5.16 2.30
C GLY A 120 -7.75 -6.42 3.05
N ALA A 121 -8.18 -6.26 4.30
CA ALA A 121 -8.58 -7.37 5.17
C ALA A 121 -9.72 -8.21 4.56
N ARG A 122 -10.67 -7.59 3.84
CA ARG A 122 -11.76 -8.31 3.17
C ARG A 122 -11.28 -9.26 2.08
N ASP A 123 -10.16 -8.94 1.46
CA ASP A 123 -9.57 -9.74 0.41
C ASP A 123 -8.64 -10.82 0.98
N GLY A 124 -8.44 -10.84 2.30
CA GLY A 124 -7.56 -11.78 2.99
C GLY A 124 -6.13 -11.28 3.19
N VAL A 125 -5.86 -9.99 2.98
CA VAL A 125 -4.56 -9.39 3.27
C VAL A 125 -4.38 -9.27 4.78
N LEU A 126 -3.25 -9.74 5.30
CA LEU A 126 -2.89 -9.64 6.70
C LEU A 126 -1.59 -8.87 6.87
N GLU A 127 -1.48 -8.15 7.99
CA GLU A 127 -0.19 -7.60 8.43
C GLU A 127 0.81 -8.74 8.58
N GLY A 128 2.05 -8.52 8.14
CA GLY A 128 3.02 -9.60 8.13
C GLY A 128 3.35 -10.15 6.75
N MET A 129 2.39 -10.09 5.82
CA MET A 129 2.54 -10.71 4.51
C MET A 129 3.69 -10.07 3.70
N ALA A 130 4.41 -10.91 2.96
CA ALA A 130 5.45 -10.49 2.05
C ALA A 130 4.83 -10.03 0.71
N ALA A 131 5.26 -8.89 0.22
CA ALA A 131 4.94 -8.41 -1.11
C ALA A 131 6.09 -8.72 -2.06
N VAL A 132 5.77 -9.30 -3.22
CA VAL A 132 6.74 -9.65 -4.26
C VAL A 132 6.26 -9.14 -5.62
N ALA A 133 7.19 -8.70 -6.46
CA ALA A 133 6.94 -8.42 -7.87
C ALA A 133 7.83 -9.32 -8.72
N GLY A 134 7.24 -10.33 -9.35
CA GLY A 134 7.98 -11.37 -10.05
C GLY A 134 8.85 -12.17 -9.06
N GLU A 135 10.17 -12.12 -9.25
CA GLU A 135 11.16 -12.79 -8.39
C GLU A 135 11.74 -11.85 -7.31
N THR A 136 11.32 -10.58 -7.29
CA THR A 136 11.87 -9.54 -6.40
C THR A 136 10.98 -9.34 -5.18
N TYR A 137 11.58 -9.40 -3.98
CA TYR A 137 10.93 -8.98 -2.75
C TYR A 137 10.79 -7.47 -2.71
N LEU A 138 9.55 -6.99 -2.61
CA LEU A 138 9.25 -5.56 -2.52
C LEU A 138 9.19 -5.07 -1.08
N GLY A 139 8.75 -5.89 -0.14
CA GLY A 139 8.56 -5.43 1.24
C GLY A 139 7.50 -6.20 2.00
N LYS A 140 7.03 -5.61 3.10
CA LYS A 140 6.11 -6.25 4.03
C LYS A 140 4.87 -5.41 4.23
N VAL A 141 3.70 -6.05 4.31
CA VAL A 141 2.46 -5.38 4.70
C VAL A 141 2.56 -4.92 6.15
N VAL A 142 2.47 -3.61 6.36
CA VAL A 142 2.59 -2.97 7.68
C VAL A 142 1.29 -2.41 8.22
N LYS A 143 0.35 -2.06 7.33
CA LYS A 143 -0.97 -1.54 7.72
C LYS A 143 -2.02 -2.16 6.82
N VAL A 144 -3.12 -2.64 7.41
CA VAL A 144 -4.24 -3.19 6.66
C VAL A 144 -5.53 -2.49 7.09
N SER A 145 -6.24 -1.93 6.12
CA SER A 145 -7.62 -1.47 6.23
C SER A 145 -8.56 -2.48 5.57
N GLU A 146 -9.87 -2.25 5.63
CA GLU A 146 -10.88 -3.14 5.05
C GLU A 146 -10.67 -3.44 3.55
N LYS A 147 -10.27 -2.42 2.76
CA LYS A 147 -10.15 -2.49 1.28
C LYS A 147 -8.78 -2.13 0.73
N ILE A 148 -7.90 -1.59 1.57
CA ILE A 148 -6.57 -1.13 1.15
C ILE A 148 -5.55 -1.62 2.18
N ALA A 149 -4.32 -1.77 1.74
CA ALA A 149 -3.21 -2.05 2.63
C ALA A 149 -1.97 -1.27 2.18
N ALA A 150 -1.06 -1.04 3.12
CA ALA A 150 0.21 -0.39 2.90
C ALA A 150 1.36 -1.39 3.07
N ILE A 151 2.23 -1.44 2.08
CA ILE A 151 3.44 -2.25 2.06
C ILE A 151 4.61 -1.31 2.33
N LYS A 152 5.37 -1.57 3.39
CA LYS A 152 6.61 -0.84 3.63
C LYS A 152 7.71 -1.44 2.77
N LEU A 153 8.28 -0.61 1.91
CA LEU A 153 9.47 -0.93 1.14
C LEU A 153 10.67 -1.00 2.10
N PRO A 154 11.56 -2.01 1.99
CA PRO A 154 12.87 -1.95 2.61
C PRO A 154 13.63 -0.84 1.89
N SER A 155 13.87 0.27 2.59
CA SER A 155 14.45 1.53 2.10
C SER A 155 15.46 1.32 0.95
N TYR A 156 15.01 1.53 -0.28
CA TYR A 156 15.85 1.57 -1.49
C TYR A 156 15.17 2.40 -2.59
N PHE A 157 14.79 3.63 -2.26
CA PHE A 157 14.48 4.67 -3.26
C PHE A 157 14.97 6.04 -2.75
N GLU A 158 16.24 6.12 -2.35
CA GLU A 158 16.97 7.38 -2.46
C GLU A 158 17.54 7.43 -3.89
N GLU A 159 16.77 7.95 -4.85
CA GLU A 159 17.33 8.47 -6.10
C GLU A 159 18.16 9.72 -5.71
N LYS A 160 19.48 9.58 -5.74
CA LYS A 160 20.44 10.69 -5.67
C LYS A 160 20.69 11.25 -7.07
#